data_AF-A0A941F136-F1
#
_entry.id   AF-A0A941F136-F1
#
_cell.length_a   1.000
_cell.length_b   1.000
_cell.length_c   1.000
_cell.angle_alpha   90.00
_cell.angle_beta   90.00
_cell.angle_gamma   90.00
#
_symmetry.space_group_name_H-M   'P 1'
#
loop_
_entity.id
_entity.type
_entity.pdbx_description
1 polymer ?
#
loop_
_entity_poly.entity_id
_entity_poly.type
_entity_poly.pdbx_seq_one_letter_code
_entity_poly.pdbx_strand_id
1 'polypeptide(L)'
;LWWLFLAGVAILVVFVRRQRRLVARDAQPLLDPRLFTTVRGYAAGAGVGTLYFVGFSGVWLVFALFYQHGLGFSPLLSGLAVTPFALGSASAAVVAGRLVDRFGRLLTVCGLLGVITGLGTTALLLRFAPVDIAPWVAAPALL
;
A
#
# COMPACT_ATOMS: atom_id res chain seq x y z
N LEU A 1 -14.11 -10.42 -18.24
CA LEU A 1 -13.27 -9.96 -17.11
C LEU A 1 -11.78 -10.15 -17.36
N TRP A 2 -11.30 -11.32 -17.82
CA TRP A 2 -9.86 -11.58 -18.06
C TRP A 2 -9.17 -10.67 -19.09
N TRP A 3 -9.91 -10.17 -20.08
CA TRP A 3 -9.38 -9.24 -21.09
C TRP A 3 -8.90 -7.90 -20.50
N LEU A 4 -9.39 -7.52 -19.31
CA LEU A 4 -8.97 -6.29 -18.63
C LEU A 4 -7.50 -6.33 -18.23
N PHE A 5 -6.96 -7.51 -17.90
CA PHE A 5 -5.53 -7.66 -17.62
C PHE A 5 -4.68 -7.39 -18.86
N LEU A 6 -5.10 -7.93 -20.01
CA LEU A 6 -4.43 -7.69 -21.29
C LEU A 6 -4.51 -6.22 -21.70
N ALA A 7 -5.68 -5.59 -21.53
CA ALA A 7 -5.87 -4.17 -21.77
C ALA A 7 -4.97 -3.31 -20.86
N GLY A 8 -4.90 -3.65 -19.56
CA GLY A 8 -4.02 -2.99 -18.60
C GLY A 8 -2.54 -3.08 -19.00
N VAL A 9 -2.07 -4.28 -19.36
CA VAL A 9 -0.70 -4.48 -19.86
C VAL A 9 -0.45 -3.67 -21.14
N ALA A 10 -1.40 -3.67 -22.08
CA ALA A 10 -1.27 -2.91 -23.32
C ALA A 10 -1.15 -1.40 -23.06
N ILE A 11 -1.99 -0.85 -22.19
CA ILE A 11 -1.95 0.57 -21.79
C ILE A 11 -0.61 0.88 -21.11
N LEU A 12 -0.13 0.02 -20.21
CA LEU A 12 1.16 0.20 -19.54
C LEU A 12 2.31 0.23 -20.54
N VAL A 13 2.32 -0.69 -21.50
CA VAL A 13 3.34 -0.73 -22.57
C VAL A 13 3.29 0.54 -23.42
N VAL A 14 2.11 1.00 -23.81
CA VAL A 14 1.93 2.25 -24.56
C VAL A 14 2.44 3.45 -23.75
N PHE A 15 2.10 3.51 -22.47
CA PHE A 15 2.56 4.57 -21.56
C PHE A 15 4.09 4.60 -21.45
N VAL A 16 4.73 3.45 -21.17
CA VAL A 16 6.19 3.36 -21.07
C VAL A 16 6.87 3.76 -22.38
N ARG A 17 6.33 3.32 -23.53
CA ARG A 17 6.84 3.72 -24.85
C ARG A 17 6.70 5.22 -25.07
N ARG A 18 5.58 5.82 -24.68
CA ARG A 18 5.35 7.27 -24.77
C ARG A 18 6.34 8.04 -23.88
N GLN A 19 6.54 7.63 -22.64
CA GLN A 19 7.52 8.28 -21.74
C GLN A 19 8.94 8.21 -22.28
N ARG A 20 9.38 7.03 -22.78
CA ARG A 20 10.70 6.88 -23.42
C ARG A 20 10.87 7.76 -24.65
N ARG A 21 9.82 7.89 -25.48
CA ARG A 21 9.83 8.78 -26.65
C ARG A 21 9.87 10.26 -26.27
N LEU A 22 9.21 10.66 -25.18
CA LEU A 22 9.27 12.04 -24.68
C LEU A 22 10.67 12.40 -24.19
N VAL A 23 11.30 11.50 -23.42
CA VAL A 23 12.70 11.66 -22.98
C VAL A 23 13.67 11.74 -24.16
N ALA A 24 13.47 10.94 -25.21
CA ALA A 24 14.31 11.01 -26.41
C ALA A 24 14.13 12.30 -27.23
N ARG A 25 13.07 13.08 -26.96
CA ARG A 25 12.75 14.34 -27.64
C ARG A 25 13.05 15.57 -26.77
N ASP A 26 13.75 15.41 -25.65
CA ASP A 26 13.98 16.46 -24.64
C ASP A 26 12.70 17.16 -24.16
N ALA A 27 11.55 16.48 -24.27
CA ALA A 27 10.30 16.95 -23.68
C ALA A 27 10.21 16.50 -22.22
N GLN A 28 9.49 17.24 -21.37
CA GLN A 28 9.31 16.88 -19.95
C GLN A 28 8.43 15.63 -19.81
N PRO A 29 8.99 14.46 -19.42
CA PRO A 29 8.20 13.27 -19.13
C PRO A 29 7.49 13.41 -17.78
N LEU A 30 6.34 12.76 -17.62
CA LEU A 30 5.67 12.65 -16.32
C LEU A 30 6.44 11.73 -15.37
N LEU A 31 7.07 10.68 -15.93
CA LEU A 31 7.92 9.77 -15.20
C LEU A 31 9.14 9.49 -16.07
N ASP A 32 10.31 9.94 -15.64
CA ASP A 32 11.56 9.69 -16.36
C ASP A 32 11.97 8.21 -16.16
N PRO A 33 11.95 7.38 -17.23
CA PRO A 33 12.34 5.98 -17.14
C PRO A 33 13.81 5.80 -16.73
N ARG A 34 14.66 6.84 -16.91
CA ARG A 34 16.07 6.82 -16.49
C ARG A 34 16.20 6.70 -14.97
N LEU A 35 15.20 7.07 -14.19
CA LEU A 35 15.22 6.88 -12.73
C LEU A 35 15.41 5.40 -12.35
N PHE A 36 14.82 4.47 -13.10
CA PHE A 36 14.96 3.04 -12.86
C PHE A 36 16.36 2.49 -13.15
N THR A 37 17.14 3.17 -14.00
CA THR A 37 18.49 2.72 -14.41
C THR A 37 19.60 3.52 -13.74
N THR A 38 19.40 4.82 -13.56
CA THR A 38 20.40 5.78 -13.09
C THR A 38 20.41 5.92 -11.58
N VAL A 39 19.23 5.84 -10.93
CA VAL A 39 19.13 5.96 -9.47
C VAL A 39 19.22 4.58 -8.85
N ARG A 40 20.36 4.30 -8.21
CA ARG A 40 20.63 3.00 -7.57
C ARG A 40 19.60 2.72 -6.47
N GLY A 41 18.85 1.63 -6.62
CA GLY A 41 17.83 1.19 -5.66
C GLY A 41 16.41 1.69 -5.92
N TYR A 42 16.19 2.60 -6.88
CA TYR A 42 14.85 3.08 -7.24
C TYR A 42 13.97 1.93 -7.75
N ALA A 43 14.49 1.10 -8.66
CA ALA A 43 13.77 -0.05 -9.19
C ALA A 43 13.40 -1.07 -8.11
N ALA A 44 14.32 -1.34 -7.18
CA ALA A 44 14.05 -2.24 -6.06
C ALA A 44 12.98 -1.67 -5.11
N GLY A 45 13.07 -0.38 -4.76
CA GLY A 45 12.08 0.29 -3.93
C GLY A 45 10.69 0.32 -4.58
N ALA A 46 10.62 0.64 -5.87
CA ALA A 46 9.37 0.62 -6.64
C ALA A 46 8.78 -0.81 -6.72
N GLY A 47 9.61 -1.84 -6.90
CA GLY A 47 9.18 -3.23 -6.90
C GLY A 47 8.61 -3.66 -5.55
N VAL A 48 9.30 -3.32 -4.46
CA VAL A 48 8.83 -3.58 -3.09
C VAL A 48 7.51 -2.86 -2.80
N GLY A 49 7.40 -1.58 -3.18
CA GLY A 49 6.15 -0.82 -3.04
C GLY A 49 5.00 -1.43 -3.84
N THR A 50 5.27 -1.88 -5.07
CA THR A 50 4.28 -2.56 -5.90
C THR A 50 3.79 -3.85 -5.24
N LEU A 51 4.71 -4.69 -4.77
CA LEU A 51 4.37 -5.93 -4.07
C LEU A 51 3.54 -5.66 -2.80
N TYR A 52 3.92 -4.62 -2.05
CA TYR A 52 3.18 -4.17 -0.89
C TYR A 52 1.74 -3.77 -1.26
N PHE A 53 1.54 -2.92 -2.26
CA PHE A 53 0.20 -2.47 -2.66
C PHE A 53 -0.66 -3.63 -3.17
N VAL A 54 -0.09 -4.57 -3.93
CA VAL A 54 -0.79 -5.78 -4.39
C VAL A 54 -1.27 -6.63 -3.21
N GLY A 55 -0.39 -6.90 -2.24
CA GLY A 55 -0.74 -7.69 -1.05
C GLY A 55 -1.71 -6.97 -0.12
N PHE A 56 -1.49 -5.67 0.10
CA PHE A 56 -2.24 -4.86 1.05
C PHE A 56 -3.69 -4.62 0.58
N SER A 57 -3.92 -4.52 -0.72
CA SER A 57 -5.26 -4.26 -1.27
C SER A 57 -6.28 -5.35 -0.90
N GLY A 58 -5.85 -6.61 -0.73
CA GLY A 58 -6.72 -7.72 -0.32
C GLY A 58 -7.14 -7.67 1.16
N VAL A 59 -6.35 -7.01 2.01
CA VAL A 59 -6.58 -6.93 3.47
C VAL A 59 -7.92 -6.27 3.78
N TRP A 60 -8.31 -5.23 3.02
CA TRP A 60 -9.59 -4.55 3.21
C TRP A 60 -10.80 -5.43 2.94
N LEU A 61 -10.72 -6.27 1.91
CA LEU A 61 -11.78 -7.22 1.60
C LEU A 61 -11.93 -8.24 2.73
N VAL A 62 -10.81 -8.76 3.24
CA VAL A 62 -10.81 -9.69 4.37
C VAL A 62 -11.40 -9.04 5.61
N PHE A 63 -11.03 -7.80 5.94
CA PHE A 63 -11.64 -7.08 7.06
C PHE A 63 -13.14 -6.84 6.88
N ALA A 64 -13.57 -6.40 5.70
CA ALA A 64 -14.99 -6.21 5.41
C ALA A 64 -15.78 -7.51 5.58
N LEU A 65 -15.27 -8.63 5.06
CA LEU A 65 -15.89 -9.95 5.24
C LEU A 65 -15.88 -10.39 6.71
N PHE A 66 -14.79 -10.16 7.45
CA PHE A 66 -14.70 -10.48 8.87
C PHE A 66 -15.71 -9.69 9.71
N TYR A 67 -15.83 -8.39 9.50
CA TYR A 67 -16.81 -7.55 10.21
C TYR A 67 -18.25 -7.92 9.85
N GLN A 68 -18.54 -8.12 8.57
CA GLN A 68 -19.91 -8.36 8.10
C GLN A 68 -20.37 -9.80 8.36
N HIS A 69 -19.57 -10.80 7.98
CA HIS A 69 -19.95 -12.21 8.13
C HIS A 69 -19.55 -12.83 9.48
N GLY A 70 -18.46 -12.35 10.10
CA GLY A 70 -17.99 -12.86 11.39
C GLY A 70 -18.68 -12.22 12.59
N LEU A 71 -18.88 -10.89 12.55
CA LEU A 71 -19.41 -10.11 13.68
C LEU A 71 -20.83 -9.57 13.45
N GLY A 72 -21.40 -9.79 12.25
CA GLY A 72 -22.75 -9.34 11.91
C GLY A 72 -22.89 -7.81 11.80
N PHE A 73 -21.79 -7.07 11.64
CA PHE A 73 -21.84 -5.61 11.53
C PHE A 73 -22.52 -5.17 10.23
N SER A 74 -23.26 -4.07 10.31
CA SER A 74 -23.77 -3.42 9.10
C SER A 74 -22.60 -2.89 8.24
N PRO A 75 -22.78 -2.75 6.92
CA PRO A 75 -21.75 -2.18 6.04
C PRO A 75 -21.25 -0.80 6.50
N LEU A 76 -22.14 0.00 7.11
CA LEU A 76 -21.82 1.33 7.63
C LEU A 76 -20.87 1.26 8.84
N LEU A 77 -21.12 0.33 9.78
CA LEU A 77 -20.24 0.09 10.93
C LEU A 77 -18.90 -0.49 10.51
N SER A 78 -18.89 -1.39 9.52
CA SER A 78 -17.66 -1.93 8.94
C SER A 78 -16.81 -0.83 8.28
N GLY A 79 -17.43 0.13 7.59
CA GLY A 79 -16.72 1.28 7.01
C GLY A 79 -16.16 2.24 8.07
N LEU A 80 -16.93 2.51 9.13
CA LEU A 80 -16.49 3.34 10.24
C LEU A 80 -15.28 2.73 10.97
N ALA A 81 -15.22 1.39 11.12
CA ALA A 81 -14.07 0.71 11.71
C ALA A 81 -12.77 0.90 10.93
N VAL A 82 -12.84 1.12 9.61
CA VAL A 82 -11.70 1.37 8.73
C VAL A 82 -11.27 2.86 8.72
N THR A 83 -12.16 3.76 9.14
CA THR A 83 -11.94 5.21 9.07
C THR A 83 -10.71 5.69 9.87
N PRO A 84 -10.45 5.21 11.10
CA PRO A 84 -9.23 5.57 11.84
C PRO A 84 -7.96 5.21 11.07
N PHE A 85 -7.91 4.03 10.45
CA PHE A 85 -6.76 3.63 9.64
C PHE A 85 -6.54 4.61 8.48
N ALA A 86 -7.60 4.99 7.76
CA ALA A 86 -7.49 5.93 6.64
C ALA A 86 -6.91 7.28 7.10
N LEU A 87 -7.33 7.77 8.27
CA LEU A 87 -6.80 8.98 8.87
C LEU A 87 -5.33 8.85 9.29
N GLY A 88 -4.95 7.72 9.88
CA GLY A 88 -3.55 7.43 10.22
C GLY A 88 -2.65 7.31 9.00
N SER A 89 -3.12 6.61 7.96
CA SER A 89 -2.38 6.49 6.71
C SER A 89 -2.22 7.85 6.00
N ALA A 90 -3.27 8.68 6.00
CA ALA A 90 -3.19 10.03 5.43
C ALA A 90 -2.19 10.92 6.19
N SER A 91 -2.22 10.90 7.52
CA SER A 91 -1.28 11.67 8.35
C SER A 91 0.16 11.14 8.23
N ALA A 92 0.34 9.82 8.23
CA ALA A 92 1.62 9.16 7.98
C ALA A 92 2.18 9.51 6.59
N ALA A 93 1.35 9.58 5.56
CA ALA A 93 1.77 9.98 4.21
C ALA A 93 2.31 11.42 4.17
N VAL A 94 1.68 12.36 4.88
CA VAL A 94 2.16 13.74 5.00
C VAL A 94 3.52 13.79 5.71
N VAL A 95 3.66 13.05 6.82
CA VAL A 95 4.92 12.97 7.56
C VAL A 95 6.01 12.32 6.71
N ALA A 96 5.71 11.20 6.06
CA ALA A 96 6.64 10.50 5.19
C ALA A 96 7.12 11.39 4.02
N GLY A 97 6.21 12.14 3.40
CA GLY A 97 6.56 13.10 2.35
C GLY A 97 7.53 14.19 2.80
N ARG A 98 7.47 14.62 4.07
CA ARG A 98 8.44 15.58 4.65
C ARG A 98 9.76 14.94 5.06
N LEU A 99 9.73 13.67 5.46
CA LEU A 99 10.91 12.94 5.92
C LEU A 99 11.70 12.30 4.78
N VAL A 100 11.10 12.11 3.60
CA VAL A 100 11.73 11.42 2.48
C VAL A 100 12.97 12.16 1.98
N ASP A 101 12.96 13.49 1.98
CA ASP A 101 14.11 14.31 1.57
C ASP A 101 15.28 14.17 2.55
N ARG A 102 14.99 13.87 3.82
CA ARG A 102 15.99 13.78 4.89
C ARG A 102 16.54 12.36 5.08
N PHE A 103 15.67 11.35 5.02
CA PHE A 103 16.02 9.96 5.34
C PHE A 103 16.09 9.04 4.11
N GLY A 104 15.56 9.48 2.96
CA GLY A 104 15.62 8.75 1.70
C GLY A 104 15.18 7.29 1.85
N ARG A 105 16.07 6.37 1.47
CA ARG A 105 15.81 4.91 1.47
C ARG A 105 15.56 4.32 2.86
N LEU A 106 16.12 4.89 3.93
CA LEU A 106 15.89 4.41 5.31
C LEU A 106 14.41 4.54 5.69
N LEU A 107 13.72 5.58 5.20
CA LEU A 107 12.30 5.78 5.46
C LEU A 107 11.44 4.63 4.92
N THR A 108 11.73 4.16 3.70
CA THR A 108 11.02 3.03 3.09
C THR A 108 11.27 1.73 3.85
N VAL A 109 12.51 1.49 4.30
CA VAL A 109 12.86 0.30 5.08
C VAL A 109 12.17 0.32 6.44
N CYS A 110 12.21 1.44 7.16
CA CYS A 110 11.52 1.59 8.45
C CYS A 110 10.00 1.45 8.30
N GLY A 111 9.41 2.01 7.24
CA GLY A 111 7.99 1.86 6.94
C GLY A 111 7.62 0.40 6.68
N LEU A 112 8.40 -0.32 5.86
CA LEU A 112 8.15 -1.74 5.61
C LEU A 112 8.30 -2.60 6.86
N LEU A 113 9.32 -2.32 7.69
CA LEU A 113 9.49 -3.00 8.97
C LEU A 113 8.29 -2.72 9.87
N GLY A 114 7.81 -1.48 9.93
CA GLY A 114 6.60 -1.09 10.65
C GLY A 114 5.38 -1.92 10.23
N VAL A 115 5.14 -2.04 8.93
CA VAL A 115 4.02 -2.85 8.43
C VAL A 115 4.21 -4.33 8.75
N ILE A 116 5.40 -4.90 8.56
CA ILE A 116 5.68 -6.30 8.90
C ILE A 116 5.43 -6.53 10.39
N THR A 117 5.90 -5.62 11.25
CA THR A 117 5.68 -5.71 12.69
C THR A 117 4.22 -5.58 13.05
N GLY A 118 3.47 -4.63 12.47
CA GLY A 118 2.04 -4.40 12.75
C GLY A 118 1.15 -5.55 12.27
N LEU A 119 1.40 -6.08 11.07
CA LEU A 119 0.73 -7.29 10.59
C LEU A 119 1.10 -8.51 11.45
N GLY A 120 2.36 -8.63 11.85
CA GLY A 120 2.85 -9.71 12.71
C GLY A 120 2.20 -9.69 14.10
N THR A 121 2.15 -8.54 14.77
CA THR A 121 1.47 -8.38 16.06
C THR A 121 -0.02 -8.60 15.92
N THR A 122 -0.67 -8.10 14.86
CA THR A 122 -2.09 -8.34 14.63
C THR A 122 -2.38 -9.84 14.45
N ALA A 123 -1.56 -10.55 13.68
CA ALA A 123 -1.69 -12.00 13.49
C ALA A 123 -1.46 -12.78 14.80
N LEU A 124 -0.50 -12.36 15.63
CA LEU A 124 -0.24 -12.93 16.95
C LEU A 124 -1.40 -12.67 17.91
N LEU A 125 -1.92 -11.44 17.97
CA LEU A 125 -3.04 -11.06 18.82
C LEU A 125 -4.31 -11.82 18.42
N LEU A 126 -4.61 -11.96 17.14
CA LEU A 126 -5.73 -12.77 16.66
C LEU A 126 -5.59 -14.27 16.98
N ARG A 127 -4.36 -14.77 17.14
CA ARG A 127 -4.09 -16.18 17.45
C ARG A 127 -4.19 -16.48 18.95
N PHE A 128 -3.99 -15.49 19.81
CA PHE A 128 -3.92 -15.68 21.27
C PHE A 128 -5.00 -14.92 22.07
N ALA A 129 -5.73 -13.97 21.46
CA ALA A 129 -6.78 -13.20 22.14
C ALA A 129 -8.17 -13.83 21.95
N PRO A 130 -9.06 -13.75 22.96
CA PRO A 130 -10.47 -14.11 22.84
C PRO A 130 -11.15 -13.31 21.72
N VAL A 131 -12.02 -13.98 20.95
CA VAL A 131 -12.71 -13.46 19.75
C VAL A 131 -13.47 -12.15 20.03
N ASP A 132 -13.84 -11.94 21.28
CA ASP A 132 -14.67 -10.86 21.79
C ASP A 132 -13.97 -9.48 21.80
N ILE A 133 -12.63 -9.46 21.86
CA ILE A 133 -11.79 -8.24 22.02
C ILE A 133 -10.95 -7.94 20.77
N ALA A 134 -10.77 -8.96 19.92
CA ALA A 134 -10.00 -8.91 18.68
C ALA A 134 -10.27 -7.72 17.73
N PRO A 135 -11.53 -7.27 17.51
CA PRO A 135 -11.81 -6.22 16.53
C PRO A 135 -11.37 -4.82 17.03
N TRP A 136 -11.48 -4.58 18.33
CA TRP A 136 -11.12 -3.30 18.96
C TRP A 136 -9.62 -3.15 19.17
N VAL A 137 -8.90 -4.27 19.32
CA VAL A 137 -7.44 -4.29 19.48
C VAL A 137 -6.71 -4.27 18.13
N ALA A 138 -7.31 -4.80 17.06
CA ALA A 138 -6.75 -4.75 15.71
C ALA A 138 -6.77 -3.34 15.10
N ALA A 139 -7.76 -2.50 15.44
CA ALA A 139 -7.90 -1.14 14.92
C ALA A 139 -6.68 -0.23 15.18
N PRO A 140 -6.09 -0.18 16.40
CA PRO A 140 -4.86 0.58 16.65
C PRO A 140 -3.58 -0.12 16.17
N ALA A 141 -3.58 -1.45 16.00
CA ALA A 141 -2.40 -2.18 15.52
C ALA A 141 -2.17 -2.04 13.99
N LEU A 142 -3.20 -1.61 13.26
CA LEU A 142 -3.12 -1.28 11.84
C LEU A 142 -2.67 0.17 11.58
N LEU A 143 -2.75 1.06 12.58
CA LEU A 143 -2.24 2.44 12.51
C LEU A 143 -0.71 2.47 12.55
#